data_AF-E9ITM3-F1
#
_entry.id   AF-E9ITM3-F1
#
_cell.length_a   1.000
_cell.length_b   1.000
_cell.length_c   1.000
_cell.angle_alpha   90.00
_cell.angle_beta   90.00
_cell.angle_gamma   90.00
#
_symmetry.space_group_name_H-M   'P 1'
#
loop_
_entity.id
_entity.type
_entity.pdbx_description
1 polymer ?
#
loop_
_entity_poly.entity_id
_entity_poly.type
_entity_poly.pdbx_seq_one_letter_code
_entity_poly.pdbx_strand_id
1 'polypeptide(L)'
;MINTCKTPLENMKFVGHSLGSHVCGFAAKQIKRLTNKTVPTILCLDPADPDFGRNTCEDRVCREDTNRMVVFKTSMLGISDPIGHLNLQFGNGLKQPACWFWDVSCHHTESITYATDMVDEKCLRLAVPFDASSYPTADTEDCLVVNSNILKPDNTAVGQKYVYTNCAENTFKCKKE
;
A
#
# COMPACT_ATOMS: atom_id res chain seq x y z
N MET A 1 26.62 5.42 -7.95
CA MET A 1 25.35 5.57 -8.69
C MET A 1 24.40 6.61 -8.07
N ILE A 2 24.01 6.54 -6.79
CA ILE A 2 23.14 7.59 -6.18
C ILE A 2 23.85 8.96 -6.08
N ASN A 3 25.16 8.97 -5.84
CA ASN A 3 25.93 10.22 -5.68
C ASN A 3 26.24 10.94 -7.00
N THR A 4 25.96 10.32 -8.16
CA THR A 4 26.33 10.88 -9.46
C THR A 4 25.47 12.08 -9.84
N CYS A 5 24.15 11.98 -9.61
CA CYS A 5 23.19 13.05 -9.93
C CYS A 5 22.85 13.93 -8.72
N LYS A 6 23.48 13.69 -7.56
CA LYS A 6 23.19 14.36 -6.27
C LYS A 6 21.70 14.29 -5.85
N THR A 7 20.96 13.30 -6.35
CA THR A 7 19.56 13.09 -5.93
C THR A 7 19.56 12.36 -4.59
N PRO A 8 19.08 13.00 -3.51
CA PRO A 8 19.11 12.36 -2.20
C PRO A 8 18.13 11.19 -2.15
N LEU A 9 18.53 10.09 -1.49
CA LEU A 9 17.70 8.89 -1.40
C LEU A 9 16.40 9.15 -0.63
N GLU A 10 16.46 10.05 0.35
CA GLU A 10 15.33 10.54 1.15
C GLU A 10 14.19 11.14 0.32
N ASN A 11 14.47 11.59 -0.91
CA ASN A 11 13.47 12.15 -1.82
C ASN A 11 12.86 11.10 -2.77
N MET A 12 13.28 9.85 -2.68
CA MET A 12 12.80 8.77 -3.54
C MET A 12 11.64 8.01 -2.89
N LYS A 13 10.65 7.66 -3.70
CA LYS A 13 9.55 6.76 -3.33
C LYS A 13 9.45 5.67 -4.40
N PHE A 14 9.38 4.43 -3.98
CA PHE A 14 9.25 3.31 -4.91
C PHE A 14 7.80 2.88 -4.93
N VAL A 15 7.25 2.67 -6.13
CA VAL A 15 5.88 2.20 -6.32
C VAL A 15 5.93 1.02 -7.26
N GLY A 16 5.41 -0.13 -6.82
CA GLY A 16 5.45 -1.36 -7.59
C GLY A 16 4.09 -2.03 -7.60
N HIS A 17 3.57 -2.37 -8.77
CA HIS A 17 2.35 -3.18 -8.93
C HIS A 17 2.71 -4.64 -9.19
N SER A 18 1.96 -5.58 -8.62
CA SER A 18 2.15 -7.01 -8.89
C SER A 18 3.59 -7.46 -8.61
N LEU A 19 4.25 -8.12 -9.57
CA LEU A 19 5.68 -8.46 -9.56
C LEU A 19 6.59 -7.24 -9.34
N GLY A 20 6.18 -6.06 -9.80
CA GLY A 20 6.88 -4.80 -9.60
C GLY A 20 7.06 -4.43 -8.13
N SER A 21 6.17 -4.87 -7.23
CA SER A 21 6.38 -4.73 -5.78
C SER A 21 7.66 -5.44 -5.33
N HIS A 22 7.91 -6.65 -5.84
CA HIS A 22 9.12 -7.42 -5.55
C HIS A 22 10.36 -6.79 -6.18
N VAL A 23 10.25 -6.25 -7.40
CA VAL A 23 11.32 -5.46 -8.02
C VAL A 23 11.73 -4.29 -7.11
N CYS A 24 10.77 -3.55 -6.55
CA CYS A 24 11.05 -2.47 -5.60
C CYS A 24 11.76 -2.99 -4.34
N GLY A 25 11.31 -4.13 -3.78
CA GLY A 25 11.95 -4.77 -2.63
C GLY A 25 13.40 -5.16 -2.89
N PHE A 26 13.67 -5.87 -3.99
CA PHE A 26 15.03 -6.26 -4.37
C PHE A 26 15.92 -5.06 -4.68
N ALA A 27 15.38 -4.02 -5.33
CA ALA A 27 16.12 -2.78 -5.54
C ALA A 27 16.50 -2.11 -4.22
N ALA A 28 15.58 -2.06 -3.26
CA ALA A 28 15.82 -1.49 -1.93
C ALA A 28 16.87 -2.29 -1.13
N LYS A 29 16.80 -3.63 -1.15
CA LYS A 29 17.84 -4.51 -0.58
C LYS A 29 19.20 -4.24 -1.19
N GLN A 30 19.27 -4.11 -2.52
CA GLN A 30 20.52 -3.84 -3.22
C GLN A 30 21.08 -2.45 -2.89
N ILE A 31 20.23 -1.42 -2.77
CA ILE A 31 20.63 -0.08 -2.32
C ILE A 31 21.19 -0.14 -0.90
N LYS A 32 20.51 -0.84 0.02
CA LYS A 32 20.98 -1.04 1.40
C LYS A 32 22.32 -1.74 1.43
N ARG A 33 22.50 -2.82 0.68
CA ARG A 33 23.79 -3.54 0.56
C ARG A 33 24.92 -2.65 0.02
N LEU A 34 24.65 -1.83 -0.98
CA LEU A 34 25.69 -1.01 -1.65
C LEU A 34 26.02 0.29 -0.92
N THR A 35 25.09 0.84 -0.14
CA THR A 35 25.20 2.19 0.42
C THR A 35 25.01 2.27 1.93
N ASN A 36 24.60 1.17 2.56
CA ASN A 36 24.15 1.10 3.95
C ASN A 36 22.99 2.08 4.28
N LYS A 37 22.25 2.53 3.26
CA LYS A 37 21.06 3.39 3.40
C LYS A 37 19.79 2.62 3.08
N THR A 38 18.75 2.89 3.87
CA THR A 38 17.41 2.30 3.69
C THR A 38 16.57 3.21 2.80
N VAL A 39 15.78 2.63 1.89
CA VAL A 39 14.83 3.39 1.06
C VAL A 39 13.74 4.00 1.95
N PRO A 40 13.30 5.26 1.73
CA PRO A 40 12.35 5.91 2.62
C PRO A 40 10.97 5.26 2.59
N THR A 41 10.42 5.06 1.39
CA THR A 41 9.07 4.53 1.21
C THR A 41 8.97 3.57 0.03
N ILE A 42 8.26 2.46 0.24
CA ILE A 42 7.77 1.57 -0.82
C ILE A 42 6.24 1.47 -0.73
N LEU A 43 5.55 1.74 -1.83
CA LEU A 43 4.12 1.46 -2.02
C LEU A 43 3.97 0.21 -2.88
N CYS A 44 3.45 -0.87 -2.29
CA CYS A 44 3.17 -2.12 -2.95
C CYS A 44 1.70 -2.17 -3.36
N LEU A 45 1.43 -2.24 -4.65
CA LEU A 45 0.09 -2.31 -5.22
C LEU A 45 -0.23 -3.75 -5.61
N ASP A 46 -1.03 -4.42 -4.78
CA ASP A 46 -1.42 -5.82 -4.92
C ASP A 46 -0.21 -6.73 -5.22
N PRO A 47 0.78 -6.81 -4.30
CA PRO A 47 2.05 -7.51 -4.54
C PRO A 47 1.81 -8.98 -4.88
N ALA A 48 2.44 -9.50 -5.93
CA ALA A 48 2.16 -10.84 -6.44
C ALA A 48 2.34 -11.93 -5.37
N ASP A 49 1.33 -12.77 -5.18
CA ASP A 49 1.39 -13.97 -4.32
C ASP A 49 2.04 -15.18 -5.00
N PRO A 50 1.76 -15.49 -6.29
CA PRO A 50 2.40 -16.60 -6.97
C PRO A 50 3.92 -16.48 -6.92
N ASP A 51 4.60 -17.55 -6.51
CA ASP A 51 6.05 -17.65 -6.31
C ASP A 51 6.67 -16.76 -5.22
N PHE A 52 5.90 -15.92 -4.52
CA PHE A 52 6.42 -15.03 -3.47
C PHE A 52 5.72 -15.14 -2.11
N GLY A 53 4.43 -15.48 -2.05
CA GLY A 53 3.62 -15.36 -0.82
C GLY A 53 4.18 -16.14 0.38
N ARG A 54 4.88 -17.25 0.14
CA ARG A 54 5.50 -18.09 1.17
C ARG A 54 6.99 -17.86 1.37
N ASN A 55 7.58 -16.93 0.62
CA ASN A 55 9.01 -16.69 0.66
C ASN A 55 9.41 -15.92 1.92
N THR A 56 10.66 -16.09 2.34
CA THR A 56 11.27 -15.30 3.40
C THR A 56 11.52 -13.87 2.93
N CYS A 57 11.81 -12.96 3.87
CA CYS A 57 12.08 -11.55 3.56
C CYS A 57 13.17 -11.37 2.49
N GLU A 58 14.15 -12.27 2.41
CA GLU A 58 15.25 -12.25 1.45
C GLU A 58 14.78 -12.39 -0.01
N ASP A 59 13.75 -13.21 -0.25
CA ASP A 59 13.30 -13.63 -1.58
C ASP A 59 11.96 -13.00 -2.00
N ARG A 60 11.57 -11.88 -1.39
CA ARG A 60 10.41 -11.06 -1.79
C ARG A 60 10.53 -9.62 -1.29
N VAL A 61 9.47 -8.83 -1.49
CA VAL A 61 9.34 -7.51 -0.84
C VAL A 61 8.92 -7.70 0.60
N CYS A 62 9.50 -6.92 1.50
CA CYS A 62 9.36 -7.14 2.93
C CYS A 62 9.53 -5.82 3.70
N ARG A 63 8.80 -5.66 4.80
CA ARG A 63 8.84 -4.44 5.62
C ARG A 63 10.25 -3.93 5.99
N GLU A 64 11.25 -4.80 6.09
CA GLU A 64 12.64 -4.46 6.45
C GLU A 64 13.43 -3.76 5.34
N ASP A 65 12.87 -3.73 4.12
CA ASP A 65 13.48 -3.13 2.94
C ASP A 65 13.46 -1.60 2.96
N THR A 66 12.56 -1.01 3.76
CA THR A 66 12.25 0.41 3.74
C THR A 66 11.82 0.93 5.11
N ASN A 67 11.92 2.24 5.34
CA ASN A 67 11.42 2.85 6.57
C ASN A 67 9.88 2.85 6.62
N ARG A 68 9.22 2.92 5.47
CA ARG A 68 7.76 2.94 5.35
C ARG A 68 7.30 2.06 4.21
N MET A 69 6.46 1.07 4.51
CA MET A 69 5.89 0.18 3.50
C MET A 69 4.37 0.22 3.61
N VAL A 70 3.71 0.65 2.56
CA VAL A 70 2.25 0.64 2.44
C VAL A 70 1.87 -0.40 1.41
N VAL A 71 0.95 -1.30 1.74
CA VAL A 71 0.51 -2.38 0.87
C VAL A 71 -0.97 -2.22 0.57
N PHE A 72 -1.35 -2.24 -0.70
CA PHE A 72 -2.74 -2.30 -1.14
C PHE A 72 -3.06 -3.73 -1.53
N LYS A 73 -4.19 -4.27 -1.07
CA LYS A 73 -4.68 -5.60 -1.41
C LYS A 73 -6.04 -5.50 -2.09
N THR A 74 -6.13 -5.96 -3.34
CA THR A 74 -7.34 -5.83 -4.17
C THR A 74 -7.78 -7.13 -4.85
N SER A 75 -6.90 -8.13 -5.06
CA SER A 75 -7.28 -9.35 -5.76
C SER A 75 -6.69 -10.62 -5.19
N MET A 76 -7.18 -11.79 -5.62
CA MET A 76 -6.60 -13.09 -5.28
C MET A 76 -5.14 -13.29 -5.75
N LEU A 77 -4.64 -12.43 -6.65
CA LEU A 77 -3.23 -12.47 -7.08
C LEU A 77 -2.30 -11.74 -6.11
N GLY A 78 -2.84 -10.93 -5.19
CA GLY A 78 -2.07 -10.24 -4.17
C GLY A 78 -1.78 -11.10 -2.95
N ILE A 79 -0.61 -10.91 -2.32
CA ILE A 79 -0.23 -11.57 -1.06
C ILE A 79 -1.28 -11.28 0.01
N SER A 80 -1.75 -12.33 0.70
CA SER A 80 -2.78 -12.20 1.74
C SER A 80 -2.20 -11.82 3.11
N ASP A 81 -0.96 -12.21 3.38
CA ASP A 81 -0.30 -11.88 4.64
C ASP A 81 0.02 -10.38 4.75
N PRO A 82 -0.09 -9.78 5.94
CA PRO A 82 0.27 -8.38 6.16
C PRO A 82 1.79 -8.20 6.16
N ILE A 83 2.36 -7.95 4.97
CA ILE A 83 3.82 -7.86 4.78
C ILE A 83 4.42 -6.45 4.95
N GLY A 84 3.58 -5.42 5.07
CA GLY A 84 3.98 -4.01 5.19
C GLY A 84 3.84 -3.43 6.60
N HIS A 85 4.22 -2.16 6.73
CA HIS A 85 3.99 -1.36 7.94
C HIS A 85 2.50 -0.99 8.08
N LEU A 86 1.89 -0.59 6.96
CA LEU A 86 0.46 -0.36 6.81
C LEU A 86 -0.07 -1.26 5.68
N ASN A 87 -1.08 -2.05 5.98
CA ASN A 87 -1.68 -3.00 5.04
C ASN A 87 -3.15 -2.61 4.85
N LEU A 88 -3.49 -2.13 3.65
CA LEU A 88 -4.81 -1.64 3.28
C LEU A 88 -5.51 -2.65 2.40
N GLN A 89 -6.51 -3.33 2.95
CA GLN A 89 -7.35 -4.24 2.17
C GLN A 89 -8.60 -3.50 1.66
N PHE A 90 -8.73 -3.41 0.34
CA PHE A 90 -9.87 -2.74 -0.28
C PHE A 90 -11.04 -3.71 -0.43
N GLY A 91 -12.14 -3.41 0.25
CA GLY A 91 -13.28 -4.31 0.35
C GLY A 91 -12.86 -5.68 0.91
N ASN A 92 -13.28 -6.75 0.25
CA ASN A 92 -12.88 -8.10 0.64
C ASN A 92 -11.46 -8.47 0.18
N GLY A 93 -10.72 -7.57 -0.48
CA GLY A 93 -9.37 -7.83 -0.98
C GLY A 93 -9.31 -8.85 -2.13
N LEU A 94 -10.45 -9.22 -2.72
CA LEU A 94 -10.57 -10.24 -3.76
C LEU A 94 -11.28 -9.73 -5.01
N LYS A 95 -12.34 -8.92 -4.83
CA LYS A 95 -13.19 -8.42 -5.91
C LYS A 95 -13.43 -6.94 -5.73
N GLN A 96 -13.22 -6.18 -6.80
CA GLN A 96 -13.39 -4.75 -6.84
C GLN A 96 -14.68 -4.37 -7.57
N PRO A 97 -15.45 -3.38 -7.08
CA PRO A 97 -16.80 -3.10 -7.58
C PRO A 97 -16.88 -2.72 -9.06
N ALA A 98 -15.84 -2.07 -9.58
CA ALA A 98 -15.77 -1.64 -10.98
C ALA A 98 -15.52 -2.81 -11.96
N CYS A 99 -15.17 -3.98 -11.45
CA CYS A 99 -14.70 -5.11 -12.24
C CYS A 99 -15.78 -6.19 -12.40
N TRP A 100 -15.78 -6.84 -13.56
CA TRP A 100 -16.57 -8.05 -13.78
C TRP A 100 -16.10 -9.18 -12.84
N PHE A 101 -17.03 -10.00 -12.36
CA PHE A 101 -16.77 -10.99 -11.31
C PHE A 101 -15.57 -11.91 -11.60
N TRP A 102 -15.39 -12.33 -12.86
CA TRP A 102 -14.33 -13.25 -13.28
C TRP A 102 -13.08 -12.55 -13.83
N ASP A 103 -13.06 -11.22 -13.89
CA ASP A 103 -11.93 -10.47 -14.41
C ASP A 103 -10.87 -10.26 -13.34
N VAL A 104 -10.06 -11.31 -13.13
CA VAL A 104 -8.94 -11.31 -12.17
C VAL A 104 -7.95 -10.18 -12.46
N SER A 105 -7.70 -9.89 -13.75
CA SER A 105 -6.79 -8.82 -14.17
C SER A 105 -7.32 -7.44 -13.78
N CYS A 106 -8.63 -7.20 -13.92
CA CYS A 106 -9.25 -5.97 -13.46
C CYS A 106 -9.11 -5.81 -11.94
N HIS A 107 -9.50 -6.83 -11.15
CA HIS A 107 -9.39 -6.77 -9.68
C HIS A 107 -7.95 -6.47 -9.23
N HIS A 108 -6.96 -7.02 -9.93
CA HIS A 108 -5.55 -6.83 -9.66
C HIS A 108 -5.06 -5.42 -10.01
N THR A 109 -5.54 -4.87 -11.13
CA THR A 109 -5.16 -3.55 -11.64
C THR A 109 -5.80 -2.40 -10.86
N GLU A 110 -6.95 -2.62 -10.22
CA GLU A 110 -7.66 -1.60 -9.43
C GLU A 110 -6.84 -1.02 -8.27
N SER A 111 -5.82 -1.73 -7.78
CA SER A 111 -4.85 -1.18 -6.83
C SER A 111 -4.14 0.08 -7.37
N ILE A 112 -3.92 0.15 -8.69
CA ILE A 112 -3.38 1.33 -9.38
C ILE A 112 -4.39 2.45 -9.38
N THR A 113 -5.65 2.18 -9.74
CA THR A 113 -6.74 3.17 -9.71
C THR A 113 -6.84 3.81 -8.33
N TYR A 114 -6.88 2.99 -7.27
CA TYR A 114 -6.93 3.48 -5.89
C TYR A 114 -5.70 4.30 -5.50
N ALA A 115 -4.50 3.91 -5.94
CA ALA A 115 -3.29 4.68 -5.69
C ALA A 115 -3.31 6.04 -6.41
N THR A 116 -3.80 6.09 -7.65
CA THR A 116 -3.92 7.34 -8.41
C THR A 116 -4.98 8.27 -7.81
N ASP A 117 -6.14 7.73 -7.42
CA ASP A 117 -7.20 8.48 -6.74
C ASP A 117 -6.72 9.11 -5.43
N MET A 118 -5.93 8.34 -4.67
CA MET A 118 -5.33 8.76 -3.40
C MET A 118 -4.33 9.91 -3.59
N VAL A 119 -3.53 9.88 -4.66
CA VAL A 119 -2.50 10.89 -4.96
C VAL A 119 -3.13 12.17 -5.54
N ASP A 120 -4.06 12.01 -6.47
CA ASP A 120 -4.74 13.14 -7.11
C ASP A 120 -5.86 13.74 -6.24
N GLU A 121 -6.16 13.09 -5.10
CA GLU A 121 -7.30 13.38 -4.22
C GLU A 121 -8.66 13.41 -4.93
N LYS A 122 -8.79 12.68 -6.06
CA LYS A 122 -10.05 12.57 -6.83
C LYS A 122 -11.14 11.81 -6.08
N CYS A 123 -10.74 10.80 -5.32
CA CYS A 123 -11.64 9.92 -4.57
C CYS A 123 -10.96 9.48 -3.28
N LEU A 124 -11.24 10.22 -2.20
CA LEU A 124 -10.77 9.86 -0.86
C LEU A 124 -11.54 8.65 -0.35
N ARG A 125 -10.82 7.69 0.22
CA ARG A 125 -11.40 6.48 0.83
C ARG A 125 -11.10 6.46 2.31
N LEU A 126 -12.01 5.87 3.08
CA LEU A 126 -11.83 5.73 4.53
C LEU A 126 -11.38 4.31 4.86
N ALA A 127 -10.45 4.23 5.80
CA ALA A 127 -9.94 3.00 6.35
C ALA A 127 -10.25 2.90 7.84
N VAL A 128 -10.59 1.72 8.31
CA VAL A 128 -10.94 1.39 9.70
C VAL A 128 -10.12 0.18 10.16
N PRO A 129 -10.06 -0.13 11.48
CA PRO A 129 -9.55 -1.42 11.95
C PRO A 129 -10.13 -2.58 11.14
N PHE A 130 -9.32 -3.59 10.85
CA PHE A 130 -9.70 -4.66 9.94
C PHE A 130 -10.97 -5.41 10.37
N ASP A 131 -11.18 -5.54 11.69
CA ASP A 131 -12.32 -6.25 12.28
C ASP A 131 -13.56 -5.36 12.47
N ALA A 132 -13.52 -4.10 12.03
CA ALA A 132 -14.65 -3.19 12.12
C ALA A 132 -15.76 -3.60 11.14
N SER A 133 -17.01 -3.49 11.61
CA SER A 133 -18.20 -3.95 10.87
C SER A 133 -19.01 -2.84 10.19
N SER A 134 -18.70 -1.56 10.45
CA SER A 134 -19.53 -0.42 10.03
C SER A 134 -18.73 0.72 9.42
N TYR A 135 -19.35 1.37 8.42
CA TYR A 135 -18.80 2.57 7.79
C TYR A 135 -18.63 3.69 8.84
N PRO A 136 -17.56 4.52 8.76
CA PRO A 136 -17.34 5.61 9.69
C PRO A 136 -18.51 6.58 9.79
N THR A 137 -18.72 7.11 11.00
CA THR A 137 -19.71 8.15 11.32
C THR A 137 -19.01 9.32 12.00
N ALA A 138 -19.76 10.36 12.40
CA ALA A 138 -19.21 11.53 13.11
C ALA A 138 -18.56 11.18 14.46
N ASP A 139 -18.94 10.05 15.04
CA ASP A 139 -18.44 9.54 16.33
C ASP A 139 -17.33 8.50 16.17
N THR A 140 -16.98 8.13 14.93
CA THR A 140 -15.88 7.20 14.68
C THR A 140 -14.53 7.92 14.84
N GLU A 141 -13.78 7.54 15.87
CA GLU A 141 -12.46 8.12 16.16
C GLU A 141 -11.31 7.33 15.54
N ASP A 142 -11.41 6.00 15.46
CA ASP A 142 -10.40 5.13 14.86
C ASP A 142 -10.69 4.90 13.37
N CYS A 143 -10.45 5.95 12.58
CA CYS A 143 -10.47 5.86 11.13
C CYS A 143 -9.38 6.73 10.50
N LEU A 144 -8.97 6.35 9.30
CA LEU A 144 -7.90 6.96 8.52
C LEU A 144 -8.45 7.36 7.14
N VAL A 145 -8.10 8.56 6.69
CA VAL A 145 -8.30 8.96 5.30
C VAL A 145 -7.13 8.44 4.47
N VAL A 146 -7.41 7.64 3.46
CA VAL A 146 -6.41 7.11 2.53
C VAL A 146 -6.08 8.23 1.52
N ASN A 147 -5.05 9.02 1.82
CA ASN A 147 -4.47 10.03 0.94
C ASN A 147 -2.93 9.87 0.89
N SER A 148 -2.25 10.72 0.12
CA SER A 148 -0.79 10.63 -0.07
C SER A 148 0.06 10.78 1.20
N ASN A 149 -0.51 11.27 2.31
CA ASN A 149 0.21 11.43 3.57
C ASN A 149 0.61 10.09 4.21
N ILE A 150 -0.13 9.00 3.94
CA ILE A 150 0.19 7.65 4.45
C ILE A 150 1.55 7.12 3.96
N LEU A 151 2.09 7.74 2.90
CA LEU A 151 3.38 7.42 2.29
C LEU A 151 4.55 8.16 2.95
N LYS A 152 4.30 9.10 3.86
CA LYS A 152 5.37 9.83 4.54
C LYS A 152 6.11 8.89 5.51
N PRO A 153 7.45 8.93 5.58
CA PRO A 153 8.21 8.05 6.45
C PRO A 153 7.93 8.20 7.96
N ASP A 154 7.50 9.40 8.39
CA ASP A 154 7.12 9.73 9.77
C ASP A 154 5.65 9.45 10.09
N ASN A 155 4.89 8.93 9.12
CA ASN A 155 3.49 8.56 9.30
C ASN A 155 3.31 7.41 10.31
N THR A 156 2.40 7.59 11.26
CA THR A 156 2.18 6.66 12.37
C THR A 156 1.17 5.56 12.09
N ALA A 157 0.42 5.60 10.98
CA ALA A 157 -0.64 4.64 10.70
C ALA A 157 -0.01 3.29 10.39
N VAL A 158 -0.33 2.26 11.17
CA VAL A 158 0.25 0.92 11.02
C VAL A 158 -0.81 -0.17 11.11
N GLY A 159 -0.38 -1.41 10.87
CA GLY A 159 -1.21 -2.61 11.01
C GLY A 159 -2.06 -2.87 9.77
N GLN A 160 -3.02 -3.78 9.93
CA GLN A 160 -3.97 -4.13 8.88
C GLN A 160 -5.26 -3.32 9.05
N LYS A 161 -5.74 -2.75 7.96
CA LYS A 161 -6.96 -1.92 7.92
C LYS A 161 -7.86 -2.35 6.77
N TYR A 162 -9.16 -2.29 7.02
CA TYR A 162 -10.19 -2.44 5.99
C TYR A 162 -10.43 -1.08 5.34
N VAL A 163 -10.49 -1.02 4.02
CA VAL A 163 -10.74 0.20 3.24
C VAL A 163 -12.03 0.07 2.45
N TYR A 164 -12.91 1.06 2.60
CA TYR A 164 -14.12 1.16 1.80
C TYR A 164 -13.76 1.59 0.37
N THR A 165 -14.33 0.89 -0.61
CA THR A 165 -14.02 1.08 -2.04
C THR A 165 -14.73 2.28 -2.65
N ASN A 166 -15.86 2.68 -2.09
CA ASN A 166 -16.61 3.88 -2.51
C ASN A 166 -15.89 5.16 -2.06
N CYS A 167 -15.98 6.21 -2.88
CA CYS A 167 -15.52 7.54 -2.49
C CYS A 167 -16.29 8.02 -1.26
N ALA A 168 -15.57 8.61 -0.32
CA ALA A 168 -16.16 9.20 0.86
C ALA A 168 -16.85 10.52 0.51
N GLU A 169 -18.13 10.66 0.86
CA GLU A 169 -18.85 11.93 0.74
C GLU A 169 -18.33 12.97 1.75
N ASN A 170 -17.83 12.50 2.90
CA ASN A 170 -17.12 13.31 3.87
C ASN A 170 -16.08 12.47 4.62
N THR A 171 -15.10 13.13 5.25
CA THR A 171 -13.99 12.45 5.96
C THR A 171 -14.16 12.37 7.48
N PHE A 172 -15.25 12.89 8.04
CA PHE A 172 -15.53 13.01 9.46
C PHE A 172 -14.30 13.50 10.25
N LYS A 173 -14.05 12.88 11.41
CA LYS A 173 -12.85 13.08 12.23
C LYS A 173 -11.73 12.09 11.88
N CYS A 174 -11.82 11.39 10.75
CA CYS A 174 -10.81 10.43 10.37
C CYS A 174 -9.46 11.13 10.16
N LYS A 175 -8.41 10.50 10.67
CA LYS A 175 -7.07 11.08 10.66
C LYS A 175 -6.55 11.17 9.23
N LYS A 176 -5.91 12.29 8.90
CA LYS A 176 -5.18 12.50 7.64
C LYS A 176 -3.67 12.41 7.91
N GLU A 177 -3.27 11.31 8.53
CA GLU A 177 -1.86 11.07 8.90
C GLU A 177 -0.98 11.07 7.66
#